data_AF-A0A2Z6RLR7-F1
#
_entry.id   AF-A0A2Z6RLR7-F1
#
_cell.length_a   1.000
_cell.length_b   1.000
_cell.length_c   1.000
_cell.angle_alpha   90.00
_cell.angle_beta   90.00
_cell.angle_gamma   90.00
#
_symmetry.space_group_name_H-M   'P 1'
#
loop_
_entity.id
_entity.type
_entity.pdbx_description
1 polymer ?
#
loop_
_entity_poly.entity_id
_entity_poly.type
_entity_poly.pdbx_seq_one_letter_code
_entity_poly.pdbx_strand_id
1 'polypeptide(L)' 'MTNGGARYTAAGNLKHAKISEVYNWIKHSWESISNEIIIRSFKKYGISNALDKTEDNTIYEEIDKIINEI' A
#
# COMPACT_ATOMS: atom_id res chain seq x y z
N MET A 1 15.69 4.77 0.25
CA MET A 1 16.11 3.39 -0.06
C MET A 1 16.26 2.63 1.25
N THR A 2 15.30 1.78 1.61
CA THR A 2 15.46 0.87 2.74
C THR A 2 16.34 -0.29 2.27
N ASN A 3 17.54 -0.45 2.83
CA ASN A 3 18.34 -1.64 2.58
C ASN A 3 17.53 -2.84 3.09
N GLY A 4 16.93 -3.62 2.18
CA GLY A 4 15.97 -4.69 2.46
C GLY A 4 16.51 -5.90 3.22
N GLY A 5 17.55 -5.73 4.04
CA GLY A 5 18.08 -6.74 4.94
C GLY A 5 18.48 -8.04 4.26
N ALA A 6 18.77 -8.02 2.96
CA ALA A 6 19.08 -9.21 2.19
C ALA A 6 20.27 -9.93 2.81
N ARG A 7 20.03 -11.15 3.28
CA ARG A 7 21.05 -12.05 3.83
C ARG A 7 21.31 -13.14 2.81
N TYR A 8 22.52 -13.69 2.83
CA TYR A 8 22.89 -14.81 1.97
C TYR A 8 23.25 -16.02 2.83
N THR A 9 23.00 -17.22 2.29
CA THR A 9 23.49 -18.48 2.87
C THR A 9 24.99 -18.60 2.61
N ALA A 10 25.67 -19.52 3.30
CA ALA A 10 27.09 -19.78 3.06
C ALA A 10 27.38 -20.22 1.61
N ALA A 11 26.39 -20.79 0.92
CA ALA A 11 26.46 -21.17 -0.49
C ALA A 11 26.18 -19.99 -1.46
N GLY A 12 25.95 -18.78 -0.94
CA GLY A 12 25.69 -17.57 -1.74
C GLY A 12 24.24 -17.39 -2.19
N ASN A 13 23.31 -18.25 -1.77
CA ASN A 13 21.89 -18.10 -2.11
C ASN A 13 21.22 -17.03 -1.23
N LEU A 14 20.22 -16.31 -1.76
CA LEU A 14 19.39 -15.40 -0.96
C LEU A 14 18.69 -16.18 0.16
N LYS A 15 18.87 -15.70 1.38
CA LYS A 15 18.23 -16.26 2.57
C LYS A 15 16.81 -15.71 2.66
N HIS A 16 15.86 -16.60 2.95
CA HIS A 16 14.48 -16.20 3.22
C HIS A 16 14.42 -15.17 4.36
N ALA A 17 13.62 -14.12 4.17
CA ALA A 17 13.40 -13.09 5.17
C ALA A 17 12.77 -13.70 6.42
N LYS A 18 13.09 -13.15 7.59
CA LYS A 18 12.37 -13.55 8.81
C LYS A 18 10.93 -13.05 8.72
N ILE A 19 10.00 -13.78 9.33
CA ILE A 19 8.59 -13.36 9.37
C ILE A 19 8.42 -11.98 10.02
N SER A 20 9.26 -11.64 11.01
CA SER A 20 9.30 -10.32 11.63
C SER A 20 9.78 -9.22 10.70
N GLU A 21 10.70 -9.53 9.77
CA GLU A 21 11.16 -8.59 8.75
C GLU A 21 10.03 -8.31 7.74
N VAL A 22 9.34 -9.36 7.29
CA VAL A 22 8.16 -9.23 6.41
C VAL A 22 7.04 -8.43 7.10
N TYR A 23 6.76 -8.70 8.36
CA TYR A 23 5.76 -7.95 9.13
C TYR A 23 6.10 -6.46 9.21
N ASN A 24 7.36 -6.11 9.48
CA ASN A 24 7.80 -4.72 9.53
C ASN A 24 7.69 -4.05 8.16
N TRP A 25 7.97 -4.76 7.06
CA TRP A 25 7.78 -4.21 5.71
C TRP A 25 6.30 -3.88 5.46
N ILE A 26 5.39 -4.82 5.72
CA ILE A 26 3.95 -4.61 5.55
C ILE A 26 3.49 -3.43 6.40
N LYS A 27 3.88 -3.41 7.68
CA LYS A 27 3.52 -2.33 8.61
C LYS A 27 4.02 -0.98 8.13
N HIS A 28 5.30 -0.85 7.77
CA HIS A 28 5.86 0.42 7.33
C HIS A 28 5.29 0.88 6.00
N SER A 29 5.05 -0.05 5.05
CA SER A 29 4.36 0.28 3.80
C SER A 29 2.97 0.83 4.09
N TRP A 30 2.21 0.18 4.98
CA TRP A 30 0.88 0.65 5.36
C TRP A 30 0.91 2.02 6.05
N GLU A 31 1.81 2.23 7.00
CA GLU A 31 1.99 3.50 7.72
C GLU A 31 2.46 4.65 6.80
N SER A 32 3.09 4.34 5.67
CA SER A 32 3.54 5.34 4.70
C SER A 32 2.42 5.91 3.82
N ILE A 33 1.27 5.22 3.75
CA ILE A 33 0.12 5.67 2.95
C ILE A 33 -0.68 6.69 3.76
N SER A 34 -0.97 7.85 3.18
CA SER A 34 -1.76 8.87 3.88
C SER A 34 -3.21 8.42 4.06
N ASN A 35 -3.82 8.80 5.18
CA ASN A 35 -5.23 8.53 5.46
C ASN A 35 -6.15 9.07 4.35
N GLU A 36 -5.78 10.19 3.73
CA GLU A 36 -6.51 10.77 2.61
C GLU A 36 -6.55 9.83 1.40
N ILE A 37 -5.41 9.24 1.04
CA ILE A 37 -5.32 8.26 -0.07
C ILE A 37 -6.23 7.06 0.25
N ILE A 38 -6.18 6.55 1.48
CA ILE A 38 -7.02 5.42 1.91
C ILE A 38 -8.51 5.78 1.77
N ILE A 39 -8.94 6.89 2.38
CA ILE A 39 -10.34 7.33 2.37
C ILE A 39 -10.85 7.53 0.94
N ARG A 40 -10.10 8.28 0.13
CA ARG A 40 -10.50 8.55 -1.26
C ARG A 40 -10.52 7.27 -2.09
N SER A 41 -9.64 6.30 -1.84
CA SER A 41 -9.64 5.02 -2.58
C SER A 41 -10.87 4.20 -2.26
N PHE A 42 -11.26 4.15 -0.98
CA PHE A 42 -12.48 3.47 -0.57
C PHE A 42 -13.72 4.12 -1.20
N LYS A 43 -13.75 5.45 -1.31
CA LYS A 43 -14.83 6.16 -2.01
C LYS A 43 -14.81 5.97 -3.54
N LYS A 44 -13.63 5.86 -4.14
CA LYS A 44 -13.50 5.61 -5.59
C LYS A 44 -14.11 4.28 -5.99
N TYR A 45 -13.87 3.24 -5.18
CA TYR A 45 -14.33 1.89 -5.47
C TYR A 45 -15.71 1.56 -4.86
N GLY A 46 -16.45 2.56 -4.39
CA GLY A 46 -17.84 2.33 -3.91
C GLY A 46 -17.93 1.70 -2.53
N ILE A 47 -16.82 1.56 -1.79
CA ILE A 47 -16.78 0.81 -0.52
C ILE A 47 -17.35 1.64 0.63
N SER A 48 -17.02 2.93 0.67
CA SER A 48 -17.43 3.85 1.75
C SER A 48 -18.27 5.01 1.25
N ASN A 49 -18.97 4.84 0.12
CA ASN A 49 -19.76 5.90 -0.49
C ASN A 49 -21.06 6.10 0.26
N ALA A 50 -21.56 7.33 0.24
CA ALA A 50 -22.92 7.62 0.68
C ALA A 50 -23.94 6.91 -0.24
N LEU A 51 -24.95 6.28 0.36
CA LEU A 51 -26.02 5.58 -0.38
C LEU A 51 -26.97 6.53 -1.12
N ASP A 52 -26.91 7.83 -0.81
CA ASP A 52 -27.73 8.87 -1.43
C ASP A 52 -27.23 9.30 -2.82
N LYS A 53 -26.19 8.65 -3.34
CA LYS A 53 -25.57 8.88 -4.66
C LYS A 53 -24.94 10.26 -4.84
N THR A 54 -24.76 11.01 -3.75
CA THR A 54 -24.12 12.33 -3.81
C THR A 54 -22.67 12.25 -4.25
N GLU A 55 -22.02 11.12 -3.98
CA GLU A 55 -20.59 10.91 -4.24
C GLU A 55 -20.30 10.19 -5.57
N ASP A 56 -21.32 9.71 -6.28
CA ASP A 56 -21.18 8.89 -7.51
C ASP A 56 -20.50 9.63 -8.67
N ASN A 57 -20.58 10.97 -8.69
CA ASN A 57 -19.93 11.82 -9.70
C ASN A 57 -18.53 12.30 -9.29
N THR A 58 -18.01 11.85 -8.14
CA THR A 58 -16.70 12.31 -7.64
C THR A 58 -15.58 11.65 -8.43
N ILE A 59 -14.71 12.45 -9.05
CA ILE A 59 -13.59 11.96 -9.86
C ILE A 59 -12.33 11.82 -8.99
N TYR A 60 -11.66 10.67 -9.07
CA TYR A 60 -10.50 10.31 -8.25
C TYR A 60 -9.27 9.91 -9.12
N GLU A 61 -8.99 10.65 -10.18
CA GLU A 61 -7.89 10.37 -11.13
C GLU A 61 -6.50 10.36 -10.46
N GLU A 62 -6.29 11.16 -9.42
CA GLU A 62 -5.05 11.19 -8.63
C GLU A 62 -4.74 9.83 -7.99
N ILE A 63 -5.77 9.05 -7.64
CA ILE A 63 -5.60 7.74 -7.03
C ILE A 63 -5.03 6.73 -8.02
N ASP A 64 -5.42 6.78 -9.30
CA ASP A 64 -4.86 5.86 -10.30
C ASP A 64 -3.37 6.07 -10.47
N LYS A 65 -2.93 7.34 -10.45
CA LYS A 65 -1.50 7.67 -10.53
C LYS A 65 -0.75 7.12 -9.32
N ILE A 66 -1.28 7.33 -8.12
CA ILE A 66 -0.67 6.85 -6.87
C ILE A 66 -0.62 5.31 -6.83
N ILE A 67 -1.69 4.61 -7.22
CA ILE A 67 -1.71 3.14 -7.27
C ILE A 67 -0.68 2.61 -8.28
N ASN A 68 -0.52 3.27 -9.42
CA ASN A 68 0.45 2.87 -10.44
C ASN A 68 1.91 3.15 -10.04
N GLU A 69 2.14 3.99 -9.02
CA GLU A 69 3.46 4.33 -8.48
C GLU A 69 3.87 3.48 -7.27
N ILE A 70 2.97 2.66 -6.72
CA ILE A 70 3.22 1.67 -5.65
C ILE A 70 3.67 0.34 -6.26
#